data_AF-A0A7V3HCL0-F1
#
_entry.id   AF-A0A7V3HCL0-F1
#
_cell.length_a   1.000
_cell.length_b   1.000
_cell.length_c   1.000
_cell.angle_alpha   90.00
_cell.angle_beta   90.00
_cell.angle_gamma   90.00
#
_symmetry.space_group_name_H-M   'P 1'
#
loop_
_entity.id
_entity.type
_entity.pdbx_description
1 polymer ?
#
loop_
_entity_poly.entity_id
_entity_poly.type
_entity_poly.pdbx_seq_one_letter_code
_entity_poly.pdbx_strand_id
1 'polypeptide(L)'
;KILDAQQKNNPEALEKAVKALANRIEREAKDITEKYLNPPETTDFALMFLPSEGLFAEVLRIPGFFEEIRKKYNIVITGPTTITAILNSLQMGFRTLAIEKRSHEVWKVLGAVKKEFEAFGENLAKTKKKLEEAADNIEKAQKKTLTIGRKLKEVQTVSSKESVELLGLSEESENPAELDNEEESF
;
A
#
# COMPACT_ATOMS: atom_id res chain seq x y z
N LYS A 1 63.28 3.65 2.39
CA LYS A 1 63.82 3.33 1.05
C LYS A 1 63.64 4.47 0.05
N ILE A 2 62.41 4.81 -0.39
CA ILE A 2 62.17 5.96 -1.30
C ILE A 2 62.67 7.27 -0.66
N LEU A 3 62.22 7.56 0.57
CA LEU A 3 62.63 8.75 1.33
C LEU A 3 64.16 8.81 1.52
N ASP A 4 64.80 7.70 1.94
CA ASP A 4 66.25 7.65 2.12
C ASP A 4 67.05 7.80 0.80
N ALA A 5 66.50 7.40 -0.34
CA ALA A 5 67.10 7.64 -1.65
C ALA A 5 66.98 9.11 -2.09
N GLN A 6 65.83 9.75 -1.82
CA GLN A 6 65.62 11.19 -2.02
C GLN A 6 66.56 12.01 -1.13
N GLN A 7 66.64 11.70 0.17
CA GLN A 7 67.53 12.39 1.12
C GLN A 7 69.02 12.25 0.77
N LYS A 8 69.43 11.12 0.17
CA LYS A 8 70.79 10.88 -0.31
C LYS A 8 71.02 11.32 -1.75
N ASN A 9 70.02 11.96 -2.37
CA ASN A 9 70.03 12.46 -3.75
C ASN A 9 70.53 11.43 -4.78
N ASN A 10 70.16 10.15 -4.61
CA ASN A 10 70.58 9.04 -5.47
C ASN A 10 69.43 8.68 -6.44
N PRO A 11 69.49 9.09 -7.72
CA PRO A 11 68.39 8.90 -8.67
C PRO A 11 68.16 7.44 -9.04
N GLU A 12 69.21 6.63 -9.17
CA GLU A 12 69.11 5.20 -9.52
C GLU A 12 68.41 4.39 -8.40
N ALA A 13 68.80 4.65 -7.15
CA ALA A 13 68.18 4.03 -5.99
C ALA A 13 66.71 4.44 -5.83
N LEU A 14 66.37 5.69 -6.19
CA LEU A 14 65.01 6.20 -6.19
C LEU A 14 64.16 5.51 -7.28
N GLU A 15 64.64 5.48 -8.53
CA GLU A 15 63.93 4.83 -9.64
C GLU A 15 63.66 3.35 -9.35
N LYS A 16 64.66 2.62 -8.85
CA LYS A 16 64.54 1.22 -8.44
C LYS A 16 63.51 1.02 -7.33
N ALA A 17 63.43 1.94 -6.37
CA ALA A 17 62.46 1.87 -5.28
C ALA A 17 61.03 2.18 -5.77
N VAL A 18 60.85 3.13 -6.70
CA VAL A 18 59.56 3.45 -7.31
C VAL A 18 59.06 2.28 -8.18
N LYS A 19 59.91 1.69 -9.03
CA LYS A 19 59.58 0.48 -9.80
C LYS A 19 59.20 -0.70 -8.91
N ALA A 20 59.91 -0.91 -7.79
CA ALA A 20 59.56 -1.94 -6.82
C ALA A 20 58.20 -1.70 -6.13
N LEU A 21 57.82 -0.42 -5.91
CA LEU A 21 56.51 -0.06 -5.38
C LEU A 21 55.39 -0.30 -6.41
N ALA A 22 55.59 0.12 -7.66
CA ALA A 22 54.62 -0.11 -8.75
C ALA A 22 54.34 -1.62 -8.92
N ASN A 23 55.40 -2.43 -9.09
CA ASN A 23 55.27 -3.88 -9.23
C ASN A 23 54.65 -4.55 -7.99
N ARG A 24 54.82 -3.97 -6.80
CA ARG A 24 54.15 -4.47 -5.58
C ARG A 24 52.65 -4.23 -5.68
N ILE A 25 52.24 -3.00 -5.98
CA ILE A 25 50.82 -2.61 -6.08
C ILE A 25 50.13 -3.36 -7.21
N GLU A 26 50.77 -3.52 -8.37
CA GLU A 26 50.21 -4.29 -9.49
C GLU A 26 49.91 -5.74 -9.08
N ARG A 27 50.81 -6.38 -8.32
CA ARG A 27 50.57 -7.74 -7.80
C ARG A 27 49.43 -7.77 -6.79
N GLU A 28 49.41 -6.86 -5.81
CA GLU A 28 48.29 -6.81 -4.84
C GLU A 28 46.96 -6.50 -5.56
N ALA A 29 46.99 -5.72 -6.64
CA ALA A 29 45.81 -5.42 -7.45
C ALA A 29 45.30 -6.69 -8.14
N LYS A 30 46.18 -7.40 -8.84
CA LYS A 30 45.88 -8.70 -9.44
C LYS A 30 45.31 -9.69 -8.41
N ASP A 31 45.98 -9.83 -7.28
CA ASP A 31 45.54 -10.71 -6.18
C ASP A 31 44.15 -10.34 -5.66
N ILE A 32 43.82 -9.05 -5.54
CA ILE A 32 42.48 -8.60 -5.10
C ILE A 32 41.43 -8.96 -6.15
N THR A 33 41.70 -8.71 -7.44
CA THR A 33 40.79 -9.06 -8.53
C THR A 33 40.51 -10.57 -8.57
N GLU A 34 41.56 -11.39 -8.56
CA GLU A 34 41.44 -12.85 -8.69
C GLU A 34 40.79 -13.53 -7.47
N LYS A 35 40.87 -12.93 -6.28
CA LYS A 35 40.38 -13.54 -5.03
C LYS A 35 39.05 -12.98 -4.53
N TYR A 36 38.69 -11.75 -4.89
CA TYR A 36 37.55 -11.05 -4.27
C TYR A 36 36.60 -10.34 -5.25
N LEU A 37 36.91 -10.21 -6.55
CA LEU A 37 35.94 -9.68 -7.52
C LEU A 37 35.17 -10.83 -8.19
N ASN A 38 33.89 -10.95 -7.83
CA ASN A 38 32.94 -11.90 -8.40
C ASN A 38 31.54 -11.27 -8.58
N PRO A 39 31.35 -10.34 -9.54
CA PRO A 39 30.02 -9.84 -9.88
C PRO A 39 29.12 -10.98 -10.41
N PRO A 40 27.83 -11.05 -10.03
CA PRO A 40 27.05 -10.02 -9.33
C PRO A 40 27.08 -10.10 -7.79
N GLU A 41 27.75 -11.10 -7.20
CA GLU A 41 27.83 -11.27 -5.73
C GLU A 41 28.66 -10.17 -5.06
N THR A 42 29.59 -9.57 -5.80
CA THR A 42 30.36 -8.38 -5.38
C THR A 42 30.14 -7.20 -6.31
N THR A 43 30.63 -6.02 -5.92
CA THR A 43 30.82 -4.90 -6.85
C THR A 43 31.74 -5.29 -8.00
N ASP A 44 31.61 -4.57 -9.12
CA ASP A 44 32.43 -4.66 -10.33
C ASP A 44 33.83 -4.06 -10.16
N PHE A 45 34.05 -3.24 -9.13
CA PHE A 45 35.34 -2.72 -8.72
C PHE A 45 35.64 -2.97 -7.23
N ALA A 46 36.92 -2.90 -6.85
CA ALA A 46 37.38 -2.97 -5.46
C ALA A 46 38.20 -1.73 -5.07
N LEU A 47 38.27 -1.45 -3.77
CA LEU A 47 39.15 -0.42 -3.20
C LEU A 47 40.43 -1.06 -2.66
N MET A 48 41.59 -0.63 -3.14
CA MET A 48 42.88 -0.97 -2.52
C MET A 48 43.24 0.12 -1.51
N PHE A 49 43.40 -0.26 -0.25
CA PHE A 49 43.80 0.65 0.81
C PHE A 49 45.33 0.68 0.98
N LEU A 50 45.91 1.88 0.94
CA LEU A 50 47.30 2.12 1.31
C LEU A 50 47.38 2.73 2.72
N PRO A 51 48.14 2.13 3.66
CA PRO A 51 48.06 2.47 5.08
C PRO A 51 48.67 3.82 5.48
N SER A 52 49.26 4.57 4.55
CA SER A 52 49.75 5.93 4.82
C SER A 52 49.56 6.85 3.62
N GLU A 53 49.23 8.11 3.92
CA GLU A 53 49.05 9.16 2.91
C GLU A 53 50.34 9.41 2.12
N GLY A 54 51.51 9.28 2.77
CA GLY A 54 52.80 9.36 2.09
C GLY A 54 53.02 8.25 1.06
N LEU A 55 52.60 7.02 1.36
CA LEU A 55 52.68 5.93 0.38
C LEU A 55 51.75 6.19 -0.82
N PHE A 56 50.52 6.64 -0.55
CA PHE A 56 49.57 7.02 -1.60
C PHE A 56 50.10 8.18 -2.46
N ALA A 57 50.74 9.19 -1.86
CA ALA A 57 51.36 10.29 -2.59
C ALA A 57 52.51 9.86 -3.52
N GLU A 58 53.35 8.89 -3.12
CA GLU A 58 54.38 8.35 -4.02
C GLU A 58 53.77 7.58 -5.20
N VAL A 59 52.61 6.95 -5.03
CA VAL A 59 51.89 6.25 -6.11
C VAL A 59 51.27 7.24 -7.11
N LEU A 60 50.68 8.33 -6.61
CA LEU A 60 50.14 9.41 -7.45
C LEU A 60 51.20 10.12 -8.30
N ARG A 61 52.49 10.05 -7.92
CA ARG A 61 53.61 10.59 -8.71
C ARG A 61 53.99 9.73 -9.91
N ILE A 62 53.49 8.50 -10.03
CA ILE A 62 53.79 7.61 -11.15
C ILE A 62 52.81 7.92 -12.30
N PRO A 63 53.24 8.51 -13.42
CA PRO A 63 52.31 8.96 -14.47
C PRO A 63 51.50 7.80 -15.06
N GLY A 64 50.18 7.97 -15.16
CA GLY A 64 49.26 6.99 -15.77
C GLY A 64 48.98 5.72 -14.95
N PHE A 65 49.78 5.42 -13.92
CA PHE A 65 49.69 4.15 -13.17
C PHE A 65 48.33 3.92 -12.50
N PHE A 66 47.70 4.98 -11.99
CA PHE A 66 46.36 4.89 -11.39
C PHE A 66 45.30 4.42 -12.40
N GLU A 67 45.31 4.99 -13.61
CA GLU A 67 44.37 4.61 -14.68
C GLU A 67 44.70 3.22 -15.26
N GLU A 68 45.98 2.83 -15.31
CA GLU A 68 46.37 1.46 -15.68
C GLU A 68 45.80 0.44 -14.68
N ILE A 69 46.04 0.62 -13.38
CA ILE A 69 45.54 -0.30 -12.34
C ILE A 69 44.01 -0.35 -12.37
N ARG A 70 43.34 0.80 -12.50
CA ARG A 70 41.88 0.87 -12.59
C ARG A 70 41.34 0.13 -13.81
N LYS A 71 41.91 0.35 -15.00
CA LYS A 71 41.45 -0.27 -16.25
C LYS A 71 41.76 -1.78 -16.33
N LYS A 72 42.88 -2.22 -15.76
CA LYS A 72 43.40 -3.59 -15.88
C LYS A 72 42.84 -4.53 -14.81
N TYR A 73 42.54 -4.01 -13.62
CA TYR A 73 42.15 -4.81 -12.45
C TYR A 73 40.80 -4.42 -11.85
N ASN A 74 40.13 -3.36 -12.36
CA ASN A 74 38.95 -2.73 -11.75
C ASN A 74 39.20 -2.32 -10.29
N ILE A 75 40.36 -1.73 -10.02
CA ILE A 75 40.76 -1.32 -8.66
C ILE A 75 41.00 0.18 -8.56
N VAL A 76 40.39 0.77 -7.54
CA VAL A 76 40.61 2.17 -7.15
C VAL A 76 41.56 2.18 -5.96
N ILE A 77 42.73 2.79 -6.13
CA ILE A 77 43.72 2.94 -5.04
C ILE A 77 43.28 4.08 -4.13
N THR A 78 43.40 3.92 -2.82
CA THR A 78 42.94 4.89 -1.81
C THR A 78 43.97 5.09 -0.70
N GLY A 79 44.16 6.34 -0.27
CA GLY A 79 44.84 6.66 0.99
C GLY A 79 43.86 6.73 2.17
N PRO A 80 44.35 6.91 3.42
CA PRO A 80 43.53 7.04 4.63
C PRO A 80 42.48 8.16 4.54
N THR A 81 42.86 9.30 3.96
CA THR A 81 41.92 10.42 3.79
C THR A 81 40.86 10.09 2.73
N THR A 82 41.28 9.50 1.60
CA THR A 82 40.40 9.16 0.48
C THR A 82 39.35 8.11 0.83
N ILE A 83 39.74 7.01 1.49
CA ILE A 83 38.79 5.94 1.84
C ILE A 83 37.75 6.45 2.86
N THR A 84 38.16 7.29 3.80
CA THR A 84 37.26 7.95 4.77
C THR A 84 36.23 8.84 4.05
N ALA A 85 36.66 9.62 3.05
CA ALA A 85 35.76 10.45 2.25
C ALA A 85 34.76 9.62 1.41
N ILE A 86 35.21 8.51 0.81
CA ILE A 86 34.35 7.57 0.08
C ILE A 86 33.31 6.95 1.01
N LEU A 87 33.72 6.45 2.18
CA LEU A 87 32.81 5.84 3.16
C LEU A 87 31.75 6.83 3.68
N ASN A 88 32.13 8.08 3.95
CA ASN A 88 31.19 9.14 4.34
C ASN A 88 30.18 9.45 3.23
N SER A 89 30.65 9.51 1.97
CA SER A 89 29.79 9.76 0.79
C SER A 89 28.81 8.61 0.56
N LEU A 90 29.28 7.36 0.68
CA LEU A 90 28.43 6.16 0.61
C LEU A 90 27.41 6.11 1.76
N GLN A 91 27.81 6.45 2.99
CA GLN A 91 26.90 6.51 4.14
C GLN A 91 25.79 7.54 3.90
N MET A 92 26.11 8.70 3.32
CA MET A 92 25.10 9.70 2.94
C MET A 92 24.18 9.19 1.82
N GLY A 93 24.72 8.55 0.78
CA GLY A 93 23.92 7.92 -0.28
C GLY A 93 22.94 6.87 0.24
N PHE A 94 23.37 5.98 1.15
CA PHE A 94 22.49 5.01 1.78
C PHE A 94 21.43 5.64 2.70
N ARG A 95 21.76 6.74 3.41
CA ARG A 95 20.75 7.51 4.17
C ARG A 95 19.68 8.10 3.26
N THR A 96 20.06 8.68 2.11
CA THR A 96 19.11 9.20 1.11
C THR A 96 18.23 8.08 0.56
N LEU A 97 18.81 6.96 0.11
CA LEU A 97 18.04 5.81 -0.37
C LEU A 97 17.08 5.21 0.69
N ALA A 98 17.48 5.22 1.96
CA ALA A 98 16.61 4.79 3.06
C ALA A 98 15.45 5.77 3.32
N ILE A 99 15.66 7.07 3.11
CA ILE A 99 14.60 8.10 3.18
C ILE A 99 13.64 7.94 1.99
N GLU A 100 14.15 7.78 0.76
CA GLU A 100 13.32 7.57 -0.44
C GLU A 100 12.41 6.34 -0.32
N LYS A 101 12.90 5.24 0.25
CA LYS A 101 12.08 4.03 0.50
C LYS A 101 10.88 4.29 1.42
N ARG A 102 10.97 5.23 2.39
CA ARG A 102 9.84 5.57 3.27
C ARG A 102 8.74 6.35 2.56
N SER A 103 9.04 7.08 1.48
CA SER A 103 8.03 7.77 0.67
C SER A 103 7.09 6.79 -0.06
N HIS A 104 7.53 5.56 -0.35
CA HIS A 104 6.66 4.52 -0.92
C HIS A 104 5.61 4.00 0.06
N GLU A 105 5.91 3.95 1.37
CA GLU A 105 4.94 3.55 2.38
C GLU A 105 3.79 4.56 2.50
N VAL A 106 4.09 5.86 2.40
CA VAL A 106 3.07 6.93 2.42
C VAL A 106 2.06 6.76 1.27
N TRP A 107 2.54 6.50 0.05
CA TRP A 107 1.65 6.23 -1.10
C TRP A 107 0.83 4.95 -0.93
N LYS A 108 1.39 3.90 -0.32
CA LYS A 108 0.66 2.66 -0.01
C LYS A 108 -0.45 2.89 1.03
N VAL A 109 -0.18 3.68 2.07
CA VAL A 109 -1.18 4.06 3.09
C VAL A 109 -2.28 4.93 2.47
N LEU A 110 -1.94 5.95 1.67
CA LEU A 110 -2.93 6.78 0.98
C LEU A 110 -3.79 5.97 0.01
N GLY A 111 -3.21 5.00 -0.71
CA GLY A 111 -3.94 4.08 -1.57
C GLY A 111 -4.93 3.19 -0.80
N ALA A 112 -4.55 2.71 0.38
CA ALA A 112 -5.45 1.96 1.25
C ALA A 112 -6.61 2.84 1.77
N VAL A 113 -6.31 4.07 2.23
CA VAL A 113 -7.34 5.02 2.69
C VAL A 113 -8.33 5.39 1.59
N LYS A 114 -7.88 5.61 0.34
CA LYS A 114 -8.77 5.86 -0.81
C LYS A 114 -9.78 4.72 -1.01
N LYS A 115 -9.32 3.48 -0.93
CA LYS A 115 -10.18 2.29 -1.13
C LYS A 115 -11.29 2.20 -0.08
N GLU A 116 -10.97 2.47 1.19
CA GLU A 116 -11.99 2.44 2.25
C GLU A 116 -12.98 3.61 2.15
N PHE A 117 -12.55 4.76 1.62
CA PHE A 117 -13.46 5.87 1.28
C PHE A 117 -14.42 5.52 0.14
N GLU A 118 -13.96 4.80 -0.89
CA GLU A 118 -14.81 4.30 -1.98
C GLU A 118 -15.85 3.30 -1.45
N ALA A 119 -15.41 2.31 -0.64
CA ALA A 119 -16.30 1.34 0.00
C ALA A 119 -17.32 2.00 0.96
N PHE A 120 -16.91 3.02 1.71
CA PHE A 120 -17.80 3.81 2.56
C PHE A 120 -18.83 4.57 1.71
N GLY A 121 -18.41 5.18 0.60
CA GLY A 121 -19.31 5.85 -0.35
C GLY A 121 -20.38 4.93 -0.92
N GLU A 122 -20.02 3.71 -1.32
CA GLU A 122 -20.99 2.70 -1.76
C GLU A 122 -22.00 2.34 -0.65
N ASN A 123 -21.53 2.13 0.57
CA ASN A 123 -22.39 1.77 1.70
C ASN A 123 -23.33 2.92 2.09
N LEU A 124 -22.87 4.16 1.98
CA LEU A 124 -23.69 5.35 2.18
C LEU A 124 -24.77 5.47 1.08
N ALA A 125 -24.42 5.21 -0.19
CA ALA A 125 -25.37 5.18 -1.31
C ALA A 125 -26.44 4.08 -1.14
N LYS A 126 -26.04 2.86 -0.75
CA LYS A 126 -26.95 1.76 -0.41
C LYS A 126 -27.89 2.13 0.75
N THR A 127 -27.37 2.84 1.77
CA THR A 127 -28.15 3.30 2.93
C THR A 127 -29.16 4.38 2.54
N LYS A 128 -28.74 5.37 1.73
CA LYS A 128 -29.64 6.39 1.17
C LYS A 128 -30.81 5.74 0.43
N LYS A 129 -30.55 4.79 -0.47
CA LYS A 129 -31.60 4.09 -1.23
C LYS A 129 -32.62 3.40 -0.31
N LYS A 130 -32.16 2.73 0.76
CA LYS A 130 -33.05 2.11 1.75
C LYS A 130 -33.91 3.11 2.51
N LEU A 131 -33.40 4.32 2.77
CA LEU A 131 -34.17 5.40 3.40
C LEU A 131 -35.24 5.97 2.46
N GLU A 132 -34.93 6.10 1.16
CA GLU A 132 -35.89 6.48 0.12
C GLU A 132 -37.00 5.43 -0.02
N GLU A 133 -36.64 4.14 -0.11
CA GLU A 133 -37.59 3.02 -0.13
C GLU A 133 -38.48 2.98 1.14
N ALA A 134 -37.92 3.31 2.31
CA ALA A 134 -38.67 3.39 3.56
C ALA A 134 -39.67 4.57 3.57
N ALA A 135 -39.26 5.74 3.06
CA ALA A 135 -40.12 6.92 2.93
C ALA A 135 -41.31 6.66 1.99
N ASP A 136 -41.07 6.07 0.81
CA ASP A 136 -42.10 5.64 -0.13
C ASP A 136 -43.14 4.70 0.51
N ASN A 137 -42.68 3.79 1.36
CA ASN A 137 -43.56 2.84 2.04
C ASN A 137 -44.41 3.51 3.13
N ILE A 138 -43.88 4.50 3.84
CA ILE A 138 -44.64 5.34 4.78
C ILE A 138 -45.72 6.11 4.04
N GLU A 139 -45.41 6.72 2.89
CA GLU A 139 -46.40 7.48 2.09
C GLU A 139 -47.52 6.58 1.56
N LYS A 140 -47.19 5.37 1.07
CA LYS A 140 -48.18 4.35 0.67
C LYS A 140 -49.07 3.93 1.84
N ALA A 141 -48.50 3.72 3.03
CA ALA A 141 -49.27 3.39 4.23
C ALA A 141 -50.23 4.53 4.60
N GLN A 142 -49.78 5.78 4.59
CA GLN A 142 -50.62 6.95 4.87
C GLN A 142 -51.81 7.06 3.88
N LYS A 143 -51.56 6.91 2.57
CA LYS A 143 -52.61 6.89 1.54
C LYS A 143 -53.64 5.76 1.76
N LYS A 144 -53.18 4.57 2.16
CA LYS A 144 -54.05 3.43 2.47
C LYS A 144 -54.90 3.69 3.70
N THR A 145 -54.32 4.24 4.77
CA THR A 145 -55.03 4.62 6.00
C THR A 145 -56.12 5.66 5.73
N LEU A 146 -55.84 6.68 4.92
CA LEU A 146 -56.86 7.67 4.51
C LEU A 146 -58.01 7.04 3.72
N THR A 147 -57.69 6.12 2.80
CA THR A 147 -58.70 5.39 2.01
C THR A 147 -59.58 4.50 2.89
N ILE A 148 -58.99 3.78 3.85
CA ILE A 148 -59.71 2.96 4.84
C ILE A 148 -60.60 3.87 5.71
N GLY A 149 -60.08 5.00 6.19
CA GLY A 149 -60.84 5.97 6.98
C GLY A 149 -62.05 6.55 6.23
N ARG A 150 -61.94 6.77 4.91
CA ARG A 150 -63.09 7.20 4.09
C ARG A 150 -64.15 6.10 3.98
N LYS A 151 -63.75 4.86 3.67
CA LYS A 151 -64.67 3.71 3.59
C LYS A 151 -65.36 3.41 4.93
N LEU A 152 -64.65 3.54 6.06
CA LEU A 152 -65.25 3.37 7.39
C LEU A 152 -66.31 4.43 7.70
N LYS A 153 -66.11 5.68 7.26
CA LYS A 153 -67.14 6.73 7.36
C LYS A 153 -68.34 6.44 6.46
N GLU A 154 -68.10 5.97 5.23
CA GLU A 154 -69.17 5.55 4.31
C GLU A 154 -70.03 4.41 4.92
N VAL A 155 -69.39 3.43 5.58
CA VAL A 155 -70.10 2.34 6.30
C VAL A 155 -70.88 2.83 7.53
N GLN A 156 -70.35 3.78 8.30
CA GLN A 156 -71.11 4.40 9.41
C GLN A 156 -72.33 5.21 8.96
N THR A 157 -72.46 5.52 7.67
CA THR A 157 -73.64 6.21 7.10
C THR A 157 -74.64 5.28 6.41
N VAL A 158 -74.40 3.95 6.41
CA VAL A 158 -75.38 2.98 5.91
C VAL A 158 -76.57 2.93 6.86
N SER A 159 -77.76 3.15 6.31
CA SER A 159 -79.02 3.30 7.05
C SER A 159 -79.40 2.04 7.83
N SER A 160 -80.00 2.23 9.00
CA SER A 160 -80.51 1.15 9.87
C SER A 160 -81.57 0.24 9.22
N LYS A 161 -82.05 0.56 8.01
CA LYS A 161 -82.93 -0.32 7.23
C LYS A 161 -82.22 -1.51 6.58
N GLU A 162 -81.03 -1.35 6.01
CA GLU A 162 -80.33 -2.46 5.33
C GLU A 162 -79.78 -3.50 6.32
N SER A 163 -79.51 -3.11 7.57
CA SER A 163 -79.07 -4.07 8.61
C SER A 163 -80.14 -5.11 8.96
N VAL A 164 -81.43 -4.80 8.77
CA VAL A 164 -82.53 -5.74 9.07
C VAL A 164 -82.66 -6.78 7.95
N GLU A 165 -82.57 -6.37 6.68
CA GLU A 165 -82.53 -7.27 5.53
C GLU A 165 -81.31 -8.21 5.57
N LEU A 166 -80.13 -7.70 5.94
CA LEU A 166 -78.92 -8.52 5.97
C LEU A 166 -78.86 -9.52 7.15
N LEU A 167 -79.66 -9.31 8.19
CA LEU A 167 -79.71 -10.18 9.39
C LEU A 167 -80.86 -11.19 9.39
N GLY A 168 -81.74 -11.18 8.38
CA GLY A 168 -82.74 -12.23 8.19
C GLY A 168 -83.81 -12.32 9.26
N LEU A 169 -84.12 -11.23 9.96
CA LEU A 169 -85.18 -11.17 10.97
C LEU A 169 -86.50 -10.75 10.34
N SER A 170 -87.13 -11.66 9.60
CA SER A 170 -88.51 -11.52 9.12
C SER A 170 -89.52 -11.89 10.20
N GLU A 171 -90.53 -11.05 10.42
CA GLU A 171 -91.63 -11.31 11.35
C GLU A 171 -92.51 -12.48 10.86
N GLU A 172 -92.49 -13.61 11.57
CA GLU A 172 -93.52 -14.64 11.40
C GLU A 172 -94.83 -14.14 11.99
N SER A 173 -95.79 -13.85 11.10
CA SER A 173 -97.20 -13.62 11.46
C SER A 173 -98.04 -14.78 10.92
N GLU A 174 -98.29 -15.78 11.78
CA GLU A 174 -99.22 -16.87 11.48
C GLU A 174 -100.68 -16.38 11.54
N ASN A 175 -101.46 -16.64 10.48
CA ASN A 175 -102.92 -16.79 10.51
C ASN A 175 -103.46 -17.19 9.11
N PRO A 176 -104.69 -17.74 8.97
CA PRO A 176 -105.36 -18.82 9.73
C PRO A 176 -105.84 -19.98 8.81
N ALA A 177 -106.42 -21.04 9.41
CA ALA A 177 -107.41 -21.97 8.82
C ALA A 177 -106.90 -22.89 7.67
N GLU A 178 -107.45 -24.08 7.35
CA GLU A 178 -108.46 -25.02 7.89
C GLU A 178 -108.30 -26.34 7.05
N LEU A 179 -108.66 -27.57 7.43
CA LEU A 179 -109.20 -28.21 8.65
C LEU A 179 -109.01 -29.74 8.47
N ASP A 180 -108.78 -30.58 9.51
CA ASP A 180 -109.36 -31.94 9.52
C ASP A 180 -109.47 -32.60 10.92
N ASN A 181 -110.42 -33.53 11.05
CA ASN A 181 -110.75 -34.26 12.29
C ASN A 181 -109.84 -35.49 12.54
N GLU A 182 -109.69 -35.93 13.80
CA GLU A 182 -110.39 -37.12 14.35
C GLU A 182 -109.96 -37.48 15.79
N GLU A 183 -110.94 -37.96 16.58
CA GLU A 183 -110.90 -38.81 17.80
C GLU A 183 -110.01 -38.38 19.00
N GLU A 184 -110.61 -37.99 20.14
CA GLU A 184 -111.02 -38.87 21.28
C GLU A 184 -109.84 -39.69 21.88
N SER A 185 -109.51 -39.63 23.18
CA SER A 185 -110.43 -39.83 24.31
C SER A 185 -109.79 -39.54 25.69
N PHE A 186 -110.66 -39.25 26.68
CA PHE A 186 -110.48 -39.24 28.15
C PHE A 186 -109.46 -38.29 28.82
#